data_AF-A0A9P8DCQ0-F1
#
_entry.id   AF-A0A9P8DCQ0-F1
#
_cell.length_a   1.000
_cell.length_b   1.000
_cell.length_c   1.000
_cell.angle_alpha   90.00
_cell.angle_beta   90.00
_cell.angle_gamma   90.00
#
_symmetry.space_group_name_H-M   'P 1'
#
loop_
_entity.id
_entity.type
_entity.pdbx_description
1 polymer ?
#
loop_
_entity_poly.entity_id
_entity_poly.type
_entity_poly.pdbx_seq_one_letter_code
_entity_poly.pdbx_strand_id
1 'polypeptide(L)'
;MNDKNYMPTCKTIYHKASIMKLSYSIAKILSLTAQFTSAELKCRPEGPVLPRPTALTKSPIFQAAANNLTETLNAALCGSITAGWPTNNVSFSLAVVSAEQDDPGVPIWEYHHLAAANTKGTKKLDRDSQYLIGSVTKVFTDYVLLKSGMNIDAPVTEYLPGLDGKSKIQWRDVTLRMLASYLGGTPANYGFSDFYLLKEVFLAYGLPTIEDDDYPPCGVIGLNKACTGQGTKNS
;
A
#
# COMPACT_ATOMS: atom_id res chain seq x y z
N MET A 1 1.93 -21.03 24.72
CA MET A 1 2.56 -22.33 25.02
C MET A 1 2.55 -23.14 23.73
N ASN A 2 3.73 -23.59 23.30
CA ASN A 2 4.11 -24.27 22.06
C ASN A 2 4.36 -23.41 20.81
N ASP A 3 5.61 -22.93 20.76
CA ASP A 3 6.39 -22.58 19.57
C ASP A 3 6.44 -23.70 18.53
N LYS A 4 6.25 -23.37 17.25
CA LYS A 4 6.96 -24.01 16.14
C LYS A 4 7.25 -22.98 15.04
N ASN A 5 8.55 -22.71 14.87
CA ASN A 5 9.14 -22.06 13.70
C ASN A 5 8.63 -22.70 12.40
N TYR A 6 7.93 -21.93 11.57
CA TYR A 6 7.52 -22.36 10.24
C TYR A 6 8.54 -21.84 9.22
N MET A 7 9.64 -22.58 9.02
CA MET A 7 10.40 -22.52 7.77
C MET A 7 9.66 -23.40 6.75
N PRO A 8 9.13 -22.85 5.64
CA PRO A 8 8.56 -23.70 4.61
C PRO A 8 9.69 -24.47 3.92
N THR A 9 9.71 -25.78 4.12
CA THR A 9 10.58 -26.71 3.41
C THR A 9 9.98 -26.97 2.02
N CYS A 10 10.71 -26.62 0.97
CA CYS A 10 10.30 -26.88 -0.41
C CYS A 10 10.34 -28.38 -0.72
N LYS A 11 9.17 -28.98 -0.99
CA LYS A 11 9.06 -30.35 -1.52
C LYS A 11 8.26 -30.34 -2.82
N THR A 12 8.93 -30.66 -3.93
CA THR A 12 8.32 -30.84 -5.25
C THR A 12 7.63 -32.21 -5.29
N ILE A 13 6.31 -32.25 -5.50
CA ILE A 13 5.55 -33.49 -5.70
C ILE A 13 5.14 -33.58 -7.17
N TYR A 14 5.75 -34.51 -7.91
CA TYR A 14 5.26 -34.95 -9.21
C TYR A 14 4.24 -36.08 -9.01
N HIS A 15 2.98 -35.88 -9.43
CA HIS A 15 2.01 -36.96 -9.52
C HIS A 15 1.95 -37.52 -10.95
N LYS A 16 2.27 -38.81 -11.08
CA LYS A 16 2.09 -39.63 -12.28
C LYS A 16 0.60 -40.02 -12.35
N ALA A 17 -0.12 -39.59 -13.39
CA ALA A 17 -1.50 -39.99 -13.63
C ALA A 17 -1.56 -41.43 -14.19
N SER A 18 -2.40 -42.27 -13.59
CA SER A 18 -2.70 -43.64 -14.05
C SER A 18 -3.96 -43.60 -14.92
N ILE A 19 -3.91 -44.22 -16.09
CA ILE A 19 -5.03 -44.32 -17.05
C ILE A 19 -5.78 -45.61 -16.75
N MET A 20 -7.05 -45.54 -16.37
CA MET A 20 -7.94 -46.71 -16.29
C MET A 20 -9.10 -46.58 -17.28
N LYS A 21 -9.33 -47.69 -18.01
CA LYS A 21 -10.19 -47.79 -19.19
C LYS A 21 -11.68 -47.73 -18.86
N LEU A 22 -12.39 -47.16 -19.83
CA LEU A 22 -13.83 -47.01 -19.98
C LEU A 22 -14.55 -48.37 -20.09
N SER A 23 -15.66 -48.55 -19.38
CA SER A 23 -16.72 -49.48 -19.81
C SER A 23 -18.09 -48.83 -19.58
N TYR A 24 -18.89 -48.84 -20.65
CA TYR A 24 -20.22 -48.24 -20.76
C TYR A 24 -21.27 -49.14 -20.13
N SER A 25 -22.24 -48.57 -19.41
CA SER A 25 -23.63 -49.04 -19.41
C SER A 25 -24.59 -47.96 -18.94
N ILE A 26 -25.72 -47.91 -19.64
CA ILE A 26 -26.67 -46.81 -19.75
C ILE A 26 -27.71 -46.91 -18.62
N ALA A 27 -27.92 -45.84 -17.87
CA ALA A 27 -29.16 -45.61 -17.14
C ALA A 27 -29.55 -44.14 -17.27
N LYS A 28 -30.60 -43.91 -18.06
CA LYS A 28 -31.26 -42.60 -18.23
C LYS A 28 -31.81 -42.15 -16.87
N ILE A 29 -31.30 -41.06 -16.33
CA ILE A 29 -31.99 -40.28 -15.30
C ILE A 29 -32.11 -38.84 -15.79
N LEU A 30 -33.36 -38.42 -15.85
CA LEU A 30 -33.85 -37.11 -16.15
C LEU A 30 -33.32 -36.12 -15.10
N SER A 31 -32.28 -35.37 -15.44
CA SER A 31 -31.89 -34.18 -14.68
C SER A 31 -31.84 -33.02 -15.64
N LEU A 32 -32.84 -32.15 -15.50
CA LEU A 32 -32.90 -30.83 -16.08
C LEU A 32 -31.72 -30.01 -15.52
N THR A 33 -30.52 -30.24 -16.04
CA THR A 33 -29.37 -29.39 -15.73
C THR A 33 -29.62 -28.07 -16.41
N ALA A 34 -30.10 -27.10 -15.63
CA ALA A 34 -29.98 -25.70 -15.95
C ALA A 34 -28.56 -25.47 -16.45
N GLN A 35 -28.43 -25.11 -17.71
CA GLN A 35 -27.20 -24.52 -18.21
C GLN A 35 -27.01 -23.26 -17.38
N PHE A 36 -26.13 -23.32 -16.38
CA PHE A 36 -25.55 -22.10 -15.83
C PHE A 36 -24.77 -21.49 -16.98
N THR A 37 -25.41 -20.57 -17.68
CA THR A 37 -24.72 -19.63 -18.55
C THR A 37 -23.67 -18.97 -17.66
N SER A 38 -22.40 -19.28 -17.88
CA SER A 38 -21.32 -18.39 -17.48
C SER A 38 -21.59 -17.08 -18.22
N ALA A 39 -22.31 -16.16 -17.59
CA ALA A 39 -22.41 -14.80 -18.07
C ALA A 39 -20.99 -14.23 -17.95
N GLU A 40 -20.21 -14.32 -19.04
CA GLU A 40 -18.97 -13.59 -19.16
C GLU A 40 -19.30 -12.11 -18.89
N LEU A 41 -18.72 -11.60 -17.80
CA LEU A 41 -18.95 -10.27 -17.26
C LEU A 41 -18.26 -9.18 -18.11
N LYS A 42 -18.28 -9.31 -19.44
CA LYS A 42 -17.51 -8.45 -20.36
C LYS A 42 -18.16 -7.11 -20.68
N CYS A 43 -19.45 -6.92 -20.37
CA CYS A 43 -20.20 -5.74 -20.81
C CYS A 43 -21.08 -5.11 -19.71
N ARG A 44 -20.56 -4.91 -18.50
CA ARG A 44 -21.29 -4.10 -17.49
C ARG A 44 -20.84 -2.64 -17.58
N PRO A 45 -21.76 -1.65 -17.49
CA PRO A 45 -21.39 -0.26 -17.29
C PRO A 45 -20.45 -0.12 -16.10
N GLU A 46 -19.48 0.79 -16.19
CA GLU A 46 -18.63 1.13 -15.05
C GLU A 46 -19.51 1.60 -13.89
N GLY A 47 -19.54 0.81 -12.82
CA GLY A 47 -20.42 1.04 -11.69
C GLY A 47 -20.27 -0.02 -10.61
N PRO A 48 -20.81 0.24 -9.41
CA PRO A 48 -20.79 -0.72 -8.31
C PRO A 48 -21.48 -2.02 -8.72
N VAL A 49 -20.83 -3.15 -8.48
CA VAL A 49 -21.52 -4.45 -8.58
C VAL A 49 -22.48 -4.54 -7.42
N LEU A 50 -23.77 -4.60 -7.73
CA LEU A 50 -24.84 -4.79 -6.76
C LEU A 50 -25.46 -6.18 -6.94
N PRO A 51 -25.78 -6.89 -5.85
CA PRO A 51 -25.53 -6.50 -4.46
C PRO A 51 -24.02 -6.53 -4.13
N ARG A 52 -23.61 -5.71 -3.15
CA ARG A 52 -22.25 -5.72 -2.63
C ARG A 52 -21.89 -7.16 -2.20
N PRO A 53 -20.74 -7.71 -2.62
CA PRO A 53 -20.32 -9.02 -2.16
C PRO A 53 -20.16 -9.06 -0.64
N THR A 54 -20.85 -9.99 0.00
CA THR A 54 -20.72 -10.30 1.43
C THR A 54 -20.01 -11.63 1.61
N ALA A 55 -19.34 -11.86 2.75
CA ALA A 55 -18.66 -13.12 3.06
C ALA A 55 -17.62 -13.57 2.01
N LEU A 56 -16.74 -12.65 1.60
CA LEU A 56 -15.68 -12.92 0.60
C LEU A 56 -14.83 -14.15 0.94
N THR A 57 -14.61 -14.45 2.22
CA THR A 57 -13.88 -15.64 2.69
C THR A 57 -14.51 -16.96 2.25
N LYS A 58 -15.82 -17.00 1.94
CA LYS A 58 -16.53 -18.18 1.43
C LYS A 58 -16.53 -18.28 -0.09
N SER A 59 -16.05 -17.23 -0.79
CA SER A 59 -16.00 -17.22 -2.25
C SER A 59 -14.85 -18.10 -2.75
N PRO A 60 -15.10 -19.12 -3.60
CA PRO A 60 -14.03 -19.96 -4.14
C PRO A 60 -13.06 -19.16 -5.01
N ILE A 61 -13.54 -18.10 -5.67
CA ILE A 61 -12.70 -17.22 -6.49
C ILE A 61 -11.73 -16.44 -5.58
N PHE A 62 -12.23 -15.89 -4.47
CA PHE A 62 -11.38 -15.18 -3.53
C PHE A 62 -10.35 -16.11 -2.88
N GLN A 63 -10.78 -17.29 -2.42
CA GLN A 63 -9.89 -18.29 -1.85
C GLN A 63 -8.79 -18.71 -2.84
N ALA A 64 -9.15 -18.99 -4.09
CA ALA A 64 -8.17 -19.33 -5.13
C ALA A 64 -7.18 -18.17 -5.37
N ALA A 65 -7.66 -16.94 -5.45
CA ALA A 65 -6.81 -15.76 -5.62
C ALA A 65 -5.88 -15.52 -4.43
N ALA A 66 -6.38 -15.66 -3.20
CA ALA A 66 -5.63 -15.52 -1.95
C ALA A 66 -4.53 -16.58 -1.83
N ASN A 67 -4.85 -17.84 -2.17
CA ASN A 67 -3.89 -18.93 -2.20
C ASN A 67 -2.81 -18.68 -3.26
N ASN A 68 -3.22 -18.29 -4.48
CA ASN A 68 -2.27 -18.00 -5.56
C ASN A 68 -1.35 -16.81 -5.23
N LEU A 69 -1.87 -15.76 -4.59
CA LEU A 69 -1.05 -14.65 -4.09
C LEU A 69 -0.04 -15.12 -3.03
N THR A 70 -0.48 -15.96 -2.09
CA THR A 70 0.39 -16.55 -1.06
C THR A 70 1.53 -17.37 -1.69
N GLU A 71 1.20 -18.22 -2.66
CA GLU A 71 2.18 -19.01 -3.41
C GLU A 71 3.15 -18.14 -4.20
N THR A 72 2.66 -17.08 -4.84
CA THR A 72 3.48 -16.13 -5.60
C THR A 72 4.47 -15.40 -4.71
N LEU A 73 4.01 -14.92 -3.54
CA LEU A 73 4.87 -14.27 -2.56
C LEU A 73 5.94 -15.23 -2.04
N ASN A 74 5.55 -16.47 -1.70
CA ASN A 74 6.51 -17.51 -1.29
C ASN A 74 7.54 -17.79 -2.39
N ALA A 75 7.10 -17.93 -3.64
CA ALA A 75 7.98 -18.18 -4.77
C ALA A 75 8.97 -17.02 -5.00
N ALA A 76 8.53 -15.78 -4.82
CA ALA A 76 9.38 -14.59 -4.88
C ALA A 76 10.43 -14.59 -3.75
N LEU A 77 10.02 -14.90 -2.52
CA LEU A 77 10.93 -14.97 -1.36
C LEU A 77 11.94 -16.12 -1.47
N CYS A 78 11.54 -17.25 -2.04
CA CYS A 78 12.42 -18.38 -2.31
C CYS A 78 13.29 -18.21 -3.56
N GLY A 79 13.15 -17.11 -4.30
CA GLY A 79 13.90 -16.85 -5.52
C GLY A 79 13.50 -17.71 -6.73
N SER A 80 12.38 -18.42 -6.66
CA SER A 80 11.79 -19.12 -7.82
C SER A 80 11.16 -18.15 -8.82
N ILE A 81 10.77 -16.97 -8.35
CA ILE A 81 10.35 -15.82 -9.16
C ILE A 81 11.26 -14.65 -8.80
N THR A 82 11.71 -13.89 -9.79
CA THR A 82 12.48 -12.66 -9.56
C THR A 82 11.60 -11.60 -8.92
N ALA A 83 11.88 -11.26 -7.67
CA ALA A 83 11.24 -10.14 -7.00
C ALA A 83 11.81 -8.80 -7.48
N GLY A 84 10.96 -7.77 -7.54
CA GLY A 84 11.39 -6.40 -7.85
C GLY A 84 12.04 -5.65 -6.68
N TRP A 85 12.40 -6.36 -5.59
CA TRP A 85 12.94 -5.79 -4.36
C TRP A 85 13.90 -6.77 -3.67
N PRO A 86 14.80 -6.30 -2.78
CA PRO A 86 15.72 -7.18 -2.06
C PRO A 86 14.99 -7.95 -0.97
N THR A 87 14.53 -9.16 -1.28
CA THR A 87 13.68 -10.02 -0.42
C THR A 87 14.32 -10.37 0.92
N ASN A 88 15.66 -10.43 0.97
CA ASN A 88 16.43 -10.68 2.19
C ASN A 88 16.54 -9.46 3.12
N ASN A 89 16.24 -8.25 2.63
CA ASN A 89 16.37 -6.99 3.36
C ASN A 89 15.03 -6.33 3.70
N VAL A 90 13.95 -6.67 3.00
CA VAL A 90 12.64 -6.03 3.16
C VAL A 90 11.70 -6.91 3.96
N SER A 91 11.38 -6.49 5.19
CA SER A 91 10.28 -7.10 5.97
C SER A 91 8.97 -6.38 5.63
N PHE A 92 7.88 -7.12 5.45
CA PHE A 92 6.59 -6.53 5.08
C PHE A 92 5.41 -7.36 5.59
N SER A 93 4.26 -6.69 5.71
CA SER A 93 2.97 -7.30 5.95
C SER A 93 1.98 -6.86 4.89
N LEU A 94 1.15 -7.78 4.42
CA LEU A 94 0.02 -7.51 3.54
C LEU A 94 -1.23 -8.04 4.22
N ALA A 95 -2.32 -7.31 4.10
CA ALA A 95 -3.61 -7.71 4.63
C ALA A 95 -4.71 -7.29 3.66
N VAL A 96 -5.72 -8.14 3.51
CA VAL A 96 -6.97 -7.80 2.83
C VAL A 96 -8.06 -7.77 3.89
N VAL A 97 -8.79 -6.67 3.94
CA VAL A 97 -9.96 -6.47 4.81
C VAL A 97 -11.19 -6.26 3.94
N SER A 98 -12.35 -6.64 4.46
CA SER A 98 -13.65 -6.40 3.85
C SER A 98 -14.51 -5.57 4.79
N ALA A 99 -15.31 -4.65 4.24
CA ALA A 99 -16.23 -3.83 5.01
C ALA A 99 -17.28 -4.66 5.77
N GLU A 100 -17.62 -5.86 5.28
CA GLU A 100 -18.68 -6.74 5.80
C GLU A 100 -18.10 -8.01 6.46
N GLN A 101 -16.87 -7.95 6.97
CA GLN A 101 -16.29 -9.08 7.69
C GLN A 101 -16.83 -9.17 9.13
N ASP A 102 -17.04 -10.39 9.62
CA ASP A 102 -17.64 -10.63 10.95
C ASP A 102 -16.80 -10.04 12.09
N ASP A 103 -15.46 -10.07 11.96
CA ASP A 103 -14.52 -9.47 12.90
C ASP A 103 -13.69 -8.39 12.19
N PRO A 104 -14.01 -7.09 12.35
CA PRO A 104 -13.30 -5.97 11.71
C PRO A 104 -11.81 -5.88 12.06
N GLY A 105 -11.37 -6.48 13.17
CA GLY A 105 -9.97 -6.47 13.60
C GLY A 105 -9.13 -7.59 12.96
N VAL A 106 -9.75 -8.55 12.28
CA VAL A 106 -9.09 -9.72 11.72
C VAL A 106 -9.14 -9.69 10.20
N PRO A 107 -8.00 -9.54 9.50
CA PRO A 107 -8.00 -9.59 8.04
C PRO A 107 -8.60 -10.89 7.50
N ILE A 108 -9.35 -10.79 6.39
CA ILE A 108 -9.88 -11.95 5.68
C ILE A 108 -8.78 -12.75 4.96
N TRP A 109 -7.62 -12.12 4.78
CA TRP A 109 -6.36 -12.75 4.38
C TRP A 109 -5.21 -11.87 4.86
N GLU A 110 -4.13 -12.46 5.34
CA GLU A 110 -2.91 -11.75 5.73
C GLU A 110 -1.66 -12.55 5.36
N TYR A 111 -0.56 -11.85 5.12
CA TYR A 111 0.74 -12.42 4.81
C TYR A 111 1.83 -11.58 5.47
N HIS A 112 2.79 -12.25 6.10
CA HIS A 112 3.81 -11.63 6.93
C HIS A 112 5.17 -12.22 6.55
N HIS A 113 6.12 -11.35 6.19
CA HIS A 113 7.50 -11.73 5.91
C HIS A 113 8.46 -10.94 6.78
N LEU A 114 9.23 -11.65 7.60
CA LEU A 114 10.37 -11.10 8.34
C LEU A 114 11.65 -11.41 7.57
N ALA A 115 12.30 -10.36 7.09
CA ALA A 115 13.53 -10.50 6.31
C ALA A 115 14.71 -10.93 7.19
N ALA A 116 15.56 -11.82 6.67
CA ALA A 116 16.69 -12.36 7.42
C ALA A 116 17.71 -11.27 7.82
N ALA A 117 17.86 -10.21 7.03
CA ALA A 117 18.74 -9.09 7.37
C ALA A 117 18.14 -8.16 8.45
N ASN A 118 16.89 -8.39 8.88
CA ASN A 118 16.26 -7.65 9.97
C ASN A 118 16.83 -8.09 11.34
N THR A 119 18.03 -7.62 11.63
CA THR A 119 18.77 -7.94 12.85
C THR A 119 18.43 -7.00 14.00
N LYS A 120 17.87 -5.83 13.73
CA LYS A 120 17.52 -4.78 14.72
C LYS A 120 16.01 -4.57 14.74
N GLY A 121 15.38 -4.67 15.91
CA GLY A 121 13.93 -4.53 16.06
C GLY A 121 13.24 -5.86 16.32
N THR A 122 12.02 -6.02 15.79
CA THR A 122 11.19 -7.18 16.09
C THR A 122 11.79 -8.50 15.61
N LYS A 123 11.59 -9.57 16.39
CA LYS A 123 11.98 -10.94 16.05
C LYS A 123 10.82 -11.79 15.56
N LYS A 124 9.61 -11.24 15.65
CA LYS A 124 8.38 -11.85 15.19
C LYS A 124 7.59 -10.80 14.43
N LEU A 125 7.07 -11.16 13.28
CA LEU A 125 6.27 -10.28 12.45
C LEU A 125 4.92 -10.96 12.22
N ASP A 126 3.88 -10.29 12.69
CA ASP A 126 2.50 -10.73 12.69
C ASP A 126 1.57 -9.51 12.61
N ARG A 127 0.27 -9.74 12.68
CA ARG A 127 -0.76 -8.68 12.58
C ARG A 127 -0.65 -7.58 13.63
N ASP A 128 -0.05 -7.86 14.78
CA ASP A 128 0.08 -6.90 15.89
C ASP A 128 1.39 -6.09 15.79
N SER A 129 2.19 -6.35 14.74
CA SER A 129 3.44 -5.64 14.49
C SER A 129 3.19 -4.20 14.05
N GLN A 130 3.99 -3.28 14.58
CA GLN A 130 3.84 -1.84 14.36
C GLN A 130 4.76 -1.34 13.25
N TYR A 131 4.24 -0.45 12.40
CA TYR A 131 4.96 0.17 11.30
C TYR A 131 4.88 1.69 11.38
N LEU A 132 5.95 2.38 10.98
CA LEU A 132 5.91 3.80 10.71
C LEU A 132 5.24 4.02 9.36
N ILE A 133 4.03 4.58 9.35
CA ILE A 133 3.18 4.71 8.15
C ILE A 133 3.37 6.03 7.38
N GLY A 134 4.22 6.93 7.88
CA GLY A 134 4.58 8.17 7.20
C GLY A 134 3.38 9.02 6.77
N SER A 135 3.32 9.40 5.49
CA SER A 135 2.26 10.25 4.96
C SER A 135 0.85 9.64 5.01
N VAL A 136 0.70 8.33 5.22
CA VAL A 136 -0.62 7.70 5.44
C VAL A 136 -1.30 8.29 6.68
N THR A 137 -0.54 8.77 7.67
CA THR A 137 -1.06 9.45 8.87
C THR A 137 -2.02 10.60 8.53
N LYS A 138 -1.84 11.27 7.39
CA LYS A 138 -2.67 12.41 6.98
C LYS A 138 -4.14 12.04 6.79
N VAL A 139 -4.44 10.80 6.38
CA VAL A 139 -5.82 10.31 6.26
C VAL A 139 -6.55 10.39 7.60
N PHE A 140 -5.85 10.04 8.70
CA PHE A 140 -6.43 10.13 10.05
C PHE A 140 -6.57 11.59 10.49
N THR A 141 -5.58 12.44 10.21
CA THR A 141 -5.66 13.88 10.52
C THR A 141 -6.85 14.54 9.82
N ASP A 142 -7.02 14.29 8.52
CA ASP A 142 -8.13 14.84 7.74
C ASP A 142 -9.47 14.28 8.22
N TYR A 143 -9.53 12.99 8.59
CA TYR A 143 -10.74 12.41 9.17
C TYR A 143 -11.12 13.10 10.49
N VAL A 144 -10.15 13.34 11.39
CA VAL A 144 -10.38 14.08 12.63
C VAL A 144 -10.88 15.50 12.33
N LEU A 145 -10.27 16.20 11.36
CA LEU A 145 -10.71 17.52 10.93
C LEU A 145 -12.16 17.50 10.43
N LEU A 146 -12.53 16.55 9.57
CA LEU A 146 -13.89 16.41 9.04
C LEU A 146 -14.92 16.04 10.13
N LYS A 147 -14.49 15.33 11.18
CA LYS A 147 -15.35 14.93 12.31
C LYS A 147 -15.37 15.94 13.46
N SER A 148 -14.52 16.96 13.43
CA SER A 148 -14.36 17.94 14.51
C SER A 148 -15.55 18.88 14.69
N GLY A 149 -16.38 19.07 13.66
CA GLY A 149 -17.44 20.09 13.64
C GLY A 149 -16.92 21.52 13.43
N MET A 150 -15.61 21.70 13.16
CA MET A 150 -15.03 22.99 12.82
C MET A 150 -15.57 23.53 11.48
N ASN A 151 -15.63 24.84 11.35
CA ASN A 151 -15.86 25.47 10.05
C ASN A 151 -14.58 25.36 9.21
N ILE A 152 -14.46 24.30 8.44
CA ILE A 152 -13.26 24.04 7.63
C ILE A 152 -13.07 25.04 6.48
N ASP A 153 -14.09 25.85 6.18
CA ASP A 153 -14.03 26.93 5.19
C ASP A 153 -13.67 28.29 5.82
N ALA A 154 -13.53 28.37 7.14
CA ALA A 154 -12.98 29.55 7.79
C ALA A 154 -11.46 29.68 7.53
N PRO A 155 -10.93 30.92 7.52
CA PRO A 155 -9.50 31.16 7.50
C PRO A 155 -8.78 30.42 8.63
N VAL A 156 -7.59 29.88 8.36
CA VAL A 156 -6.79 29.19 9.37
C VAL A 156 -6.42 30.11 10.54
N THR A 157 -6.33 31.42 10.30
CA THR A 157 -6.08 32.44 11.33
C THR A 157 -7.17 32.52 12.39
N GLU A 158 -8.40 32.04 12.12
CA GLU A 158 -9.46 31.93 13.13
C GLU A 158 -9.10 30.94 14.23
N TYR A 159 -8.42 29.84 13.87
CA TYR A 159 -8.03 28.78 14.80
C TYR A 159 -6.58 28.90 15.27
N LEU A 160 -5.72 29.50 14.44
CA LEU A 160 -4.30 29.72 14.68
C LEU A 160 -3.98 31.22 14.55
N PRO A 161 -4.37 32.06 15.53
CA PRO A 161 -4.21 33.51 15.44
C PRO A 161 -2.75 33.96 15.35
N GLY A 162 -1.79 33.12 15.77
CA GLY A 162 -0.36 33.40 15.59
C GLY A 162 0.10 33.45 14.12
N LEU A 163 -0.71 32.98 13.17
CA LEU A 163 -0.45 33.11 11.74
C LEU A 163 -0.92 34.46 11.17
N ASP A 164 -1.67 35.25 11.94
CA ASP A 164 -2.12 36.59 11.56
C ASP A 164 -1.01 37.63 11.75
N GLY A 165 -0.03 37.59 10.85
CA GLY A 165 1.15 38.45 10.91
C GLY A 165 1.90 38.55 9.58
N LYS A 166 3.06 39.20 9.59
CA LYS A 166 3.92 39.31 8.39
C LYS A 166 4.43 37.93 7.98
N SER A 167 3.92 37.42 6.86
CA SER A 167 4.36 36.16 6.25
C SER A 167 4.42 36.30 4.73
N LYS A 168 5.17 35.42 4.07
CA LYS A 168 5.11 35.25 2.61
C LYS A 168 3.80 34.61 2.16
N ILE A 169 3.14 33.88 3.05
CA ILE A 169 1.85 33.21 2.81
C ILE A 169 0.74 34.11 3.35
N GLN A 170 -0.29 34.37 2.55
CA GLN A 170 -1.46 35.14 2.97
C GLN A 170 -2.42 34.25 3.78
N TRP A 171 -2.07 33.96 5.04
CA TRP A 171 -2.81 33.01 5.88
C TRP A 171 -4.28 33.35 6.11
N ARG A 172 -4.66 34.63 5.97
CA ARG A 172 -6.07 35.06 6.04
C ARG A 172 -6.93 34.52 4.90
N ASP A 173 -6.31 34.19 3.77
CA ASP A 173 -6.99 33.67 2.58
C ASP A 173 -6.91 32.14 2.49
N VAL A 174 -6.23 31.48 3.43
CA VAL A 174 -6.04 30.03 3.47
C VAL A 174 -7.01 29.41 4.46
N THR A 175 -7.86 28.48 4.01
CA THR A 175 -8.80 27.75 4.87
C THR A 175 -8.24 26.41 5.36
N LEU A 176 -8.84 25.81 6.39
CA LEU A 176 -8.47 24.45 6.82
C LEU A 176 -8.70 23.42 5.70
N ARG A 177 -9.77 23.56 4.91
CA ARG A 177 -10.03 22.71 3.74
C ARG A 177 -8.90 22.80 2.73
N MET A 178 -8.44 24.02 2.42
CA MET A 178 -7.32 24.22 1.51
C MET A 178 -6.03 23.55 2.01
N LEU A 179 -5.77 23.56 3.31
CA LEU A 179 -4.62 22.84 3.88
C LEU A 179 -4.77 21.31 3.75
N ALA A 180 -5.94 20.77 4.11
CA ALA A 180 -6.22 19.33 4.01
C ALA A 180 -6.17 18.83 2.55
N SER A 181 -6.56 19.67 1.59
CA SER A 181 -6.58 19.33 0.17
C SER A 181 -5.34 19.77 -0.62
N TYR A 182 -4.29 20.27 0.05
CA TYR A 182 -3.07 20.80 -0.60
C TYR A 182 -3.32 21.96 -1.59
N LEU A 183 -4.38 22.74 -1.39
CA LEU A 183 -4.75 23.90 -2.20
C LEU A 183 -4.44 25.24 -1.51
N GLY A 184 -3.79 25.23 -0.35
CA GLY A 184 -3.45 26.44 0.40
C GLY A 184 -2.25 27.22 -0.12
N GLY A 185 -1.61 26.77 -1.21
CA GLY A 185 -0.40 27.41 -1.76
C GLY A 185 0.83 27.33 -0.85
N THR A 186 0.77 26.51 0.21
CA THR A 186 1.89 26.30 1.13
C THR A 186 2.88 25.30 0.54
N PRO A 187 4.19 25.57 0.54
CA PRO A 187 5.16 24.61 0.04
C PRO A 187 5.17 23.35 0.93
N ALA A 188 5.33 22.19 0.31
CA ALA A 188 5.26 20.89 1.03
C ALA A 188 6.37 20.74 2.08
N ASN A 189 7.55 21.30 1.82
CA ASN A 189 8.61 21.50 2.81
C ASN A 189 9.26 22.88 2.59
N TYR A 190 10.32 23.20 3.32
CA TYR A 190 11.24 24.32 2.98
C TYR A 190 11.98 24.01 1.65
N GLY A 191 11.25 23.96 0.53
CA GLY A 191 11.68 23.37 -0.75
C GLY A 191 11.02 22.00 -1.00
N PHE A 192 10.94 21.56 -2.25
CA PHE A 192 10.67 20.13 -2.52
C PHE A 192 11.86 19.32 -2.00
N SER A 193 11.67 18.07 -1.59
CA SER A 193 12.82 17.22 -1.28
C SER A 193 13.55 16.96 -2.60
N ASP A 194 14.70 17.59 -2.82
CA ASP A 194 15.52 17.28 -3.98
C ASP A 194 16.14 15.90 -3.78
N PHE A 195 15.86 15.01 -4.73
CA PHE A 195 16.38 13.66 -4.76
C PHE A 195 17.45 13.59 -5.83
N TYR A 196 18.72 13.75 -5.42
CA TYR A 196 19.86 13.62 -6.33
C TYR A 196 19.86 12.26 -7.06
N LEU A 197 19.37 11.21 -6.39
CA LEU A 197 19.24 9.87 -6.94
C LEU A 197 18.32 9.79 -8.18
N LEU A 198 17.46 10.78 -8.41
CA LEU A 198 16.59 10.85 -9.58
C LEU A 198 17.21 11.62 -10.75
N LYS A 199 18.39 12.22 -10.59
CA LYS A 199 19.11 12.99 -11.64
C LYS A 199 19.19 12.19 -12.94
N GLU A 200 19.66 10.96 -12.88
CA GLU A 200 19.80 10.09 -14.06
C GLU A 200 18.46 9.76 -14.74
N VAL A 201 17.39 9.62 -13.95
CA VAL A 201 16.04 9.39 -14.48
C VAL A 201 15.57 10.62 -15.24
N PHE A 202 15.77 11.82 -14.71
CA PHE A 202 15.41 13.06 -15.37
C PHE A 202 16.20 13.29 -16.65
N LEU A 203 17.51 13.00 -16.64
CA LEU A 203 18.33 13.05 -17.85
C LEU A 203 17.82 12.08 -18.92
N ALA A 204 17.43 10.86 -18.55
CA ALA A 204 16.86 9.89 -19.47
C ALA A 204 15.52 10.37 -20.08
N TYR A 205 14.78 11.23 -19.39
CA TYR A 205 13.57 11.89 -19.91
C TYR A 205 13.87 13.14 -20.76
N GLY A 206 15.14 13.51 -20.96
CA GLY A 206 15.55 14.65 -21.76
C GLY A 206 15.48 15.99 -21.03
N LEU A 207 15.40 15.99 -19.69
CA LEU A 207 15.58 17.21 -18.91
C LEU A 207 17.04 17.69 -18.97
N PRO A 208 17.30 19.01 -18.87
CA PRO A 208 18.66 19.54 -18.91
C PRO A 208 19.56 18.97 -17.81
N THR A 209 20.86 18.90 -18.09
CA THR A 209 21.86 18.58 -17.07
C THR A 209 21.86 19.64 -15.98
N ILE A 210 21.92 19.17 -14.74
CA ILE A 210 22.07 19.99 -13.54
C ILE A 210 23.40 19.64 -12.89
N GLU A 211 24.23 20.65 -12.62
CA GLU A 211 25.50 20.44 -11.93
C GLU A 211 25.25 20.23 -10.44
N ASP A 212 26.17 19.55 -9.75
CA ASP A 212 25.98 19.23 -8.32
C ASP A 212 25.92 20.50 -7.46
N ASP A 213 26.57 21.58 -7.90
CA ASP A 213 26.57 22.89 -7.24
C ASP A 213 25.27 23.69 -7.46
N ASP A 214 24.42 23.29 -8.41
CA ASP A 214 23.10 23.90 -8.63
C ASP A 214 22.06 23.40 -7.61
N TYR A 215 22.36 22.30 -6.90
CA TYR A 215 21.52 21.81 -5.83
C TYR A 215 21.70 22.65 -4.55
N PRO A 216 20.65 22.74 -3.69
CA PRO A 216 20.79 23.36 -2.37
C PRO A 216 21.95 22.74 -1.57
N PRO A 217 22.70 23.55 -0.78
CA PRO A 217 23.90 23.07 -0.07
C PRO A 217 23.61 22.06 1.05
N CYS A 218 22.34 21.89 1.41
CA CYS A 218 21.86 20.93 2.39
C CYS A 218 20.44 20.45 2.02
N GLY A 219 20.00 19.35 2.62
CA GLY A 219 18.64 18.83 2.48
C GLY A 219 18.37 18.01 1.21
N VAL A 220 19.40 17.73 0.42
CA VAL A 220 19.30 16.98 -0.85
C VAL A 220 19.61 15.51 -0.61
N ILE A 221 18.59 14.68 -0.78
CA ILE A 221 18.68 13.24 -0.52
C ILE A 221 19.61 12.59 -1.55
N GLY A 222 20.65 11.92 -1.06
CA GLY A 222 21.66 11.24 -1.88
C GLY A 222 22.85 12.11 -2.27
N LEU A 223 22.86 13.41 -1.92
CA LEU A 223 23.99 14.31 -2.19
C LEU A 223 24.60 14.88 -0.90
N ASN A 224 23.79 15.46 -0.01
CA ASN A 224 24.29 16.17 1.17
C ASN A 224 23.44 15.93 2.43
N LYS A 225 23.87 16.51 3.56
CA LYS A 225 23.24 16.31 4.88
C LYS A 225 21.98 17.17 5.02
N ALA A 226 21.08 16.78 5.93
CA ALA A 226 19.90 17.57 6.28
C ALA A 226 20.29 18.99 6.74
N CYS A 227 19.48 19.98 6.37
CA CYS A 227 19.68 21.36 6.80
C CYS A 227 19.48 21.51 8.32
N THR A 228 20.32 22.32 8.96
CA THR A 228 20.13 22.77 10.34
C THR A 228 19.54 24.18 10.36
N GLY A 229 18.76 24.53 11.39
CA GLY A 229 18.15 25.87 11.50
C GLY A 229 19.15 27.03 11.60
N GLN A 230 20.45 26.76 11.73
CA GLN A 230 21.51 27.77 11.67
C GLN A 230 22.06 28.00 10.25
N GLY A 231 21.82 27.08 9.30
CA GLY A 231 22.34 27.17 7.94
C GLY A 231 21.52 28.03 6.98
N THR A 232 20.28 28.39 7.33
CA THR A 232 19.36 29.13 6.45
C THR A 232 19.43 30.66 6.60
N LYS A 233 20.42 31.20 7.33
CA LYS A 233 20.57 32.64 7.53
C LYS A 233 21.37 33.37 6.45
N ASN A 234 22.01 32.63 5.54
CA ASN A 234 22.93 33.21 4.54
C ASN A 234 22.50 32.92 3.09
N SER A 235 21.20 32.71 2.83
CA SER A 235 20.65 32.58 1.48
C SER A 235 19.57 33.63 1.23
#